data_AF-A0A6M1ZGM8-F1
#
_entry.id   AF-A0A6M1ZGM8-F1
#
_cell.length_a   1.000
_cell.length_b   1.000
_cell.length_c   1.000
_cell.angle_alpha   90.00
_cell.angle_beta   90.00
_cell.angle_gamma   90.00
#
_symmetry.space_group_name_H-M   'P 1'
#
loop_
_entity.id
_entity.type
_entity.pdbx_description
1 polymer ?
#
loop_
_entity_poly.entity_id
_entity_poly.type
_entity_poly.pdbx_seq_one_letter_code
_entity_poly.pdbx_strand_id
1 'polypeptide(L)'
;MNRLAFEYFKKDQDSGFDDVIIVDPKTHTFDALLKLTKNFPKPWYELSSLSLKDRVDFSTDFCLKTLPYTPNTYQLIYDFFLKLEDVTVVLTKKKNRPYKVELVYSMQNDSTFFRGRPPLDDETISQINSKFKNILPRDFLKFLKIHSGFAKNSDTGIIEAENIFEITNHLRELIKSQNKTIKSGPSFIDPKDLIFFYQSYDQMDFQCFLASWYPISEMGNVSFSYVDSTISNYKDSLGESLSFPTFLDWLMFYLEIMDFE
;
A
#
# COMPACT_ATOMS: atom_id res chain seq x y z
N MET A 1 -13.32 2.60 -15.19
CA MET A 1 -13.46 2.26 -13.77
C MET A 1 -14.58 1.24 -13.64
N ASN A 2 -14.34 0.16 -12.90
CA ASN A 2 -15.31 -0.92 -12.69
C ASN A 2 -16.41 -0.52 -11.69
N ARG A 3 -17.47 -1.33 -11.56
CA ARG A 3 -18.65 -1.03 -10.74
C ARG A 3 -18.31 -0.93 -9.25
N LEU A 4 -17.49 -1.85 -8.72
CA LEU A 4 -17.12 -1.85 -7.29
C LEU A 4 -16.38 -0.56 -6.90
N ALA A 5 -15.41 -0.13 -7.71
CA ALA A 5 -14.72 1.13 -7.46
C ALA A 5 -15.69 2.31 -7.55
N PHE A 6 -16.60 2.31 -8.53
CA PHE A 6 -17.60 3.37 -8.68
C PHE A 6 -18.55 3.45 -7.47
N GLU A 7 -19.00 2.30 -6.95
CA GLU A 7 -19.84 2.22 -5.74
C GLU A 7 -19.07 2.72 -4.50
N TYR A 8 -17.80 2.35 -4.35
CA TYR A 8 -16.96 2.85 -3.26
C TYR A 8 -16.80 4.37 -3.29
N PHE A 9 -16.57 4.93 -4.48
CA PHE A 9 -16.37 6.37 -4.69
C PHE A 9 -17.68 7.14 -4.93
N LYS A 10 -18.84 6.55 -4.63
CA LYS A 10 -20.11 7.24 -4.74
C LYS A 10 -20.22 8.32 -3.66
N LYS A 11 -20.69 9.51 -4.04
CA LYS A 11 -21.01 10.57 -3.09
C LYS A 11 -22.38 10.28 -2.46
N ASP A 12 -22.39 9.61 -1.32
CA ASP A 12 -23.59 9.38 -0.51
C ASP A 12 -23.29 9.51 1.00
N GLN A 13 -24.34 9.46 1.82
CA GLN A 13 -24.18 9.67 3.28
C GLN A 13 -23.36 8.56 3.95
N ASP A 14 -23.34 7.36 3.36
CA ASP A 14 -22.73 6.16 3.95
C ASP A 14 -21.23 6.05 3.62
N SER A 15 -20.79 6.54 2.46
CA SER A 15 -19.38 6.57 2.04
C SER A 15 -18.54 7.62 2.78
N GLY A 16 -19.19 8.65 3.34
CA GLY A 16 -18.54 9.71 4.11
C GLY A 16 -17.69 10.68 3.28
N PHE A 17 -17.87 10.69 1.96
CA PHE A 17 -17.22 11.66 1.05
C PHE A 17 -18.10 12.90 0.87
N ASP A 18 -17.54 14.07 1.16
CA ASP A 18 -18.15 15.37 0.87
C ASP A 18 -18.06 15.69 -0.63
N ASP A 19 -17.00 15.22 -1.29
CA ASP A 19 -16.77 15.43 -2.71
C ASP A 19 -15.90 14.33 -3.32
N VAL A 20 -16.18 14.00 -4.58
CA VAL A 20 -15.45 13.00 -5.36
C VAL A 20 -15.31 13.50 -6.79
N ILE A 21 -14.08 13.50 -7.30
CA ILE A 21 -13.74 13.90 -8.66
C ILE A 21 -13.02 12.74 -9.32
N ILE A 22 -13.66 12.14 -10.32
CA ILE A 22 -12.98 11.26 -11.26
C ILE A 22 -12.31 12.15 -12.30
N VAL A 23 -10.98 12.11 -12.38
CA VAL A 23 -10.21 13.04 -13.21
C VAL A 23 -10.42 12.72 -14.68
N ASP A 24 -10.90 13.72 -15.42
CA ASP A 24 -10.99 13.71 -16.87
C ASP A 24 -10.42 15.02 -17.42
N PRO A 25 -9.30 14.99 -18.17
CA PRO A 25 -8.69 16.18 -18.77
C PRO A 25 -9.60 17.01 -19.68
N LYS A 26 -10.70 16.45 -20.19
CA LYS A 26 -11.68 17.19 -21.00
C LYS A 26 -12.51 18.18 -20.17
N THR A 27 -12.68 17.89 -18.89
CA THR A 27 -13.54 18.66 -17.97
C THR A 27 -12.76 19.28 -16.82
N HIS A 28 -11.54 18.80 -16.54
CA HIS A 28 -10.68 19.26 -15.45
C HIS A 28 -9.32 19.70 -15.98
N THR A 29 -8.91 20.92 -15.66
CA THR A 29 -7.56 21.40 -15.95
C THR A 29 -6.60 21.03 -14.82
N PHE A 30 -5.32 20.81 -15.15
CA PHE A 30 -4.29 20.52 -14.16
C PHE A 30 -4.22 21.59 -13.05
N ASP A 31 -4.24 22.87 -13.43
CA ASP A 31 -4.18 23.99 -12.48
C ASP A 31 -5.39 24.03 -11.53
N ALA A 32 -6.58 23.62 -12.01
CA ALA A 32 -7.76 23.53 -11.14
C ALA A 32 -7.60 22.41 -10.11
N LEU A 33 -7.10 21.24 -10.52
CA LEU A 33 -6.86 20.10 -9.62
C LEU A 33 -5.75 20.40 -8.60
N LEU A 34 -4.67 21.06 -9.03
CA LEU A 34 -3.56 21.45 -8.15
C LEU A 34 -3.98 22.47 -7.08
N LYS A 35 -4.99 23.31 -7.35
CA LYS A 35 -5.57 24.21 -6.34
C LYS A 35 -6.36 23.47 -5.26
N LEU A 36 -6.89 22.28 -5.55
CA LEU A 36 -7.65 21.46 -4.59
C LEU A 36 -6.73 20.67 -3.66
N THR A 37 -5.56 20.26 -4.15
CA THR A 37 -4.57 19.50 -3.39
C THR A 37 -3.15 19.94 -3.73
N LYS A 38 -2.37 20.28 -2.71
CA LYS A 38 -1.03 20.86 -2.86
C LYS A 38 -0.05 19.96 -3.63
N ASN A 39 -0.33 18.65 -3.69
CA ASN A 39 0.59 17.64 -4.22
C ASN A 39 -0.08 16.77 -5.30
N PHE A 40 -0.83 17.37 -6.23
CA PHE A 40 -1.37 16.60 -7.36
C PHE A 40 -0.24 16.18 -8.33
N PRO A 41 -0.03 14.87 -8.60
CA PRO A 41 1.05 14.45 -9.49
C PRO A 41 0.74 14.79 -10.94
N LYS A 42 1.56 15.65 -11.56
CA LYS A 42 1.44 15.96 -13.00
C LYS A 42 1.46 14.72 -13.90
N PRO A 43 2.34 13.72 -13.68
CA PRO A 43 2.32 12.50 -14.49
C PRO A 43 0.99 11.74 -14.42
N TRP A 44 0.26 11.80 -13.29
CA TRP A 44 -1.05 11.17 -13.17
C TRP A 44 -2.13 11.93 -13.96
N TYR A 45 -2.05 13.26 -14.02
CA TYR A 45 -2.90 14.05 -14.91
C TYR A 45 -2.65 13.68 -16.37
N GLU A 46 -1.38 13.62 -16.79
CA GLU A 46 -1.00 13.23 -18.14
C GLU A 46 -1.46 11.80 -18.47
N LEU A 47 -1.31 10.86 -17.54
CA LEU A 47 -1.83 9.49 -17.65
C LEU A 47 -3.34 9.48 -17.92
N SER A 48 -4.13 10.32 -17.21
CA SER A 48 -5.58 10.39 -17.38
C SER A 48 -6.03 10.88 -18.77
N SER A 49 -5.12 11.47 -19.57
CA SER A 49 -5.39 11.90 -20.95
C SER A 49 -5.22 10.80 -21.99
N LEU A 50 -4.61 9.67 -21.61
CA LEU A 50 -4.32 8.56 -22.52
C LEU A 50 -5.51 7.63 -22.70
N SER A 51 -5.44 6.77 -23.72
CA SER A 51 -6.40 5.68 -23.87
C SER A 51 -6.27 4.69 -22.71
N LEU A 52 -7.34 3.95 -22.41
CA LEU A 52 -7.35 2.96 -21.33
C LEU A 52 -6.20 1.95 -21.47
N LYS A 53 -5.99 1.43 -22.69
CA LYS A 53 -4.90 0.50 -22.98
C LYS A 53 -3.54 1.13 -22.67
N ASP A 54 -3.30 2.35 -23.16
CA ASP A 54 -2.03 3.03 -22.90
C ASP A 54 -1.84 3.29 -21.39
N ARG A 55 -2.90 3.63 -20.65
CA ARG A 55 -2.80 3.80 -19.19
C ARG A 55 -2.32 2.54 -18.49
N VAL A 56 -2.85 1.38 -18.89
CA VAL A 56 -2.44 0.07 -18.36
C VAL A 56 -1.00 -0.23 -18.77
N ASP A 57 -0.66 -0.11 -20.06
CA ASP A 57 0.68 -0.40 -20.59
C ASP A 57 1.75 0.48 -19.91
N PHE A 58 1.55 1.80 -19.86
CA PHE A 58 2.49 2.72 -19.21
C PHE A 58 2.64 2.45 -17.71
N SER A 59 1.55 2.14 -17.00
CA SER A 59 1.60 1.83 -15.58
C SER A 59 2.35 0.51 -15.32
N THR A 60 2.15 -0.47 -16.20
CA THR A 60 2.86 -1.77 -16.16
C THR A 60 4.37 -1.55 -16.31
N ASP A 61 4.78 -0.90 -17.40
CA ASP A 61 6.19 -0.62 -17.70
C ASP A 61 6.87 0.20 -16.60
N PHE A 62 6.16 1.18 -16.05
CA PHE A 62 6.67 1.99 -14.95
C PHE A 62 6.90 1.16 -13.68
N CYS A 63 5.96 0.29 -13.31
CA CYS A 63 6.11 -0.57 -12.14
C CYS A 63 7.27 -1.55 -12.31
N LEU A 64 7.33 -2.23 -13.46
CA LEU A 64 8.40 -3.18 -13.79
C LEU A 64 9.77 -2.49 -13.73
N LYS A 65 9.93 -1.33 -14.38
CA LYS A 65 11.20 -0.58 -14.38
C LYS A 65 11.62 -0.10 -12.98
N THR A 66 10.66 0.15 -12.10
CA THR A 66 10.92 0.75 -10.78
C THR A 66 11.28 -0.30 -9.73
N LEU A 67 10.59 -1.44 -9.75
CA LEU A 67 10.79 -2.51 -8.78
C LEU A 67 12.04 -3.37 -9.09
N PRO A 68 12.73 -3.89 -8.06
CA PRO A 68 13.82 -4.85 -8.25
C PRO A 68 13.43 -6.05 -9.12
N TYR A 69 14.33 -6.46 -10.01
CA TYR A 69 14.10 -7.62 -10.87
C TYR A 69 14.25 -8.93 -10.11
N THR A 70 13.16 -9.70 -10.09
CA THR A 70 13.17 -11.15 -9.95
C THR A 70 12.20 -11.73 -10.98
N PRO A 71 12.49 -12.90 -11.60
CA PRO A 71 11.61 -13.50 -12.59
C PRO A 71 10.16 -13.67 -12.09
N ASN A 72 10.00 -14.12 -10.84
CA ASN A 72 8.69 -14.35 -10.25
C ASN A 72 7.92 -13.04 -10.00
N THR A 73 8.56 -12.01 -9.46
CA THR A 73 7.92 -10.71 -9.20
C THR A 73 7.47 -10.05 -10.50
N TYR A 74 8.30 -10.09 -11.55
CA TYR A 74 7.94 -9.51 -12.85
C TYR A 74 6.73 -10.20 -13.48
N GLN A 75 6.69 -11.53 -13.43
CA GLN A 75 5.56 -12.30 -13.94
C GLN A 75 4.27 -11.94 -13.21
N LEU A 76 4.31 -11.89 -11.87
CA LEU A 76 3.13 -11.61 -11.06
C LEU A 76 2.62 -10.16 -11.22
N ILE A 77 3.53 -9.18 -11.36
CA ILE A 77 3.13 -7.81 -11.71
C ILE A 77 2.48 -7.80 -13.09
N TYR A 78 3.07 -8.46 -14.08
CA TYR A 78 2.51 -8.52 -15.42
C TYR A 78 1.11 -9.16 -15.40
N ASP A 79 0.94 -10.28 -14.70
CA ASP A 79 -0.34 -10.97 -14.54
C ASP A 79 -1.38 -10.11 -13.83
N PHE A 80 -0.97 -9.32 -12.82
CA PHE A 80 -1.83 -8.33 -12.18
C PHE A 80 -2.34 -7.29 -13.18
N PHE A 81 -1.45 -6.69 -13.97
CA PHE A 81 -1.81 -5.65 -14.94
C PHE A 81 -2.65 -6.20 -16.11
N LEU A 82 -2.43 -7.44 -16.53
CA LEU A 82 -3.26 -8.12 -17.55
C LEU A 82 -4.73 -8.25 -17.11
N LYS A 83 -4.98 -8.36 -15.81
CA LYS A 83 -6.32 -8.47 -15.22
C LYS A 83 -6.98 -7.12 -14.98
N LEU A 84 -6.33 -6.00 -15.33
CA LEU A 84 -6.92 -4.68 -15.17
C LEU A 84 -7.95 -4.38 -16.25
N GLU A 85 -9.04 -3.76 -15.83
CA GLU A 85 -9.99 -3.11 -16.70
C GLU A 85 -9.59 -1.64 -16.92
N ASP A 86 -9.11 -0.94 -15.88
CA ASP A 86 -8.80 0.47 -15.99
C ASP A 86 -7.81 0.93 -14.91
N VAL A 87 -7.11 2.03 -15.20
CA VAL A 87 -6.31 2.81 -14.26
C VAL A 87 -6.83 4.24 -14.28
N THR A 88 -7.42 4.71 -13.18
CA THR A 88 -8.11 6.01 -13.10
C THR A 88 -7.58 6.85 -11.94
N VAL A 89 -7.49 8.17 -12.12
CA VAL A 89 -7.13 9.08 -11.02
C VAL A 89 -8.40 9.62 -10.38
N VAL A 90 -8.48 9.56 -9.06
CA VAL A 90 -9.62 10.03 -8.28
C VAL A 90 -9.15 10.98 -7.20
N LEU A 91 -9.85 12.11 -7.03
CA LEU A 91 -9.72 12.95 -5.84
C LEU A 91 -10.94 12.74 -4.96
N THR A 92 -10.70 12.56 -3.67
CA THR A 92 -11.77 12.47 -2.66
C THR A 92 -11.57 13.53 -1.59
N LYS A 93 -12.68 14.03 -1.06
CA LYS A 93 -12.70 14.92 0.10
C LYS A 93 -13.65 14.34 1.14
N LYS A 94 -13.16 14.19 2.37
CA LYS A 94 -14.01 13.90 3.54
C LYS A 94 -14.20 15.16 4.37
N LYS A 95 -15.25 15.17 5.20
CA LYS A 95 -15.54 16.29 6.10
C LYS A 95 -14.32 16.73 6.91
N ASN A 96 -14.03 18.03 6.84
CA ASN A 96 -12.89 18.68 7.51
C ASN A 96 -11.50 18.12 7.15
N ARG A 97 -11.37 17.42 6.02
CA ARG A 97 -10.08 16.91 5.53
C ARG A 97 -9.72 17.55 4.17
N PRO A 98 -8.42 17.71 3.86
CA PRO A 98 -7.99 18.14 2.54
C PRO A 98 -8.37 17.09 1.48
N TYR A 99 -8.36 17.49 0.21
CA TYR A 99 -8.48 16.53 -0.88
C TYR A 99 -7.33 15.54 -0.85
N LYS A 100 -7.68 14.29 -1.09
CA LYS A 100 -6.79 13.14 -1.19
C LYS A 100 -6.81 12.66 -2.63
N VAL A 101 -5.63 12.43 -3.21
CA VAL A 101 -5.49 11.90 -4.58
C VAL A 101 -5.16 10.41 -4.49
N GLU A 102 -5.79 9.61 -5.33
CA GLU A 102 -5.57 8.16 -5.45
C GLU A 102 -5.52 7.77 -6.92
N LEU A 103 -4.59 6.86 -7.25
CA LEU A 103 -4.60 6.12 -8.50
C LEU A 103 -5.32 4.80 -8.24
N VAL A 104 -6.40 4.58 -8.98
CA VAL A 104 -7.32 3.46 -8.80
C VAL A 104 -7.11 2.45 -9.91
N TYR A 105 -6.77 1.23 -9.52
CA TYR A 105 -6.60 0.07 -10.40
C TYR A 105 -7.87 -0.77 -10.33
N SER A 106 -8.73 -0.67 -11.34
CA SER A 106 -9.97 -1.44 -11.42
C SER A 106 -9.69 -2.79 -12.08
N MET A 107 -9.99 -3.89 -11.39
CA MET A 107 -9.85 -5.23 -11.95
C MET A 107 -11.06 -5.59 -12.82
N GLN A 108 -10.84 -6.45 -13.81
CA GLN A 108 -11.89 -7.00 -14.66
C GLN A 108 -12.95 -7.76 -13.85
N ASN A 109 -14.13 -7.90 -14.45
CA ASN A 109 -15.28 -8.64 -13.92
C ASN A 109 -15.79 -8.15 -12.56
N ASP A 110 -15.59 -6.87 -12.23
CA ASP A 110 -15.95 -6.30 -10.92
C ASP A 110 -15.39 -7.12 -9.74
N SER A 111 -14.23 -7.77 -9.89
CA SER A 111 -13.70 -8.67 -8.86
C SER A 111 -13.18 -7.92 -7.63
N THR A 112 -12.43 -6.84 -7.85
CA THR A 112 -11.89 -5.96 -6.80
C THR A 112 -11.35 -4.67 -7.43
N PHE A 113 -10.82 -3.76 -6.61
CA PHE A 113 -10.01 -2.64 -7.06
C PHE A 113 -8.93 -2.33 -6.03
N PHE A 114 -7.86 -1.68 -6.49
CA PHE A 114 -6.78 -1.19 -5.62
C PHE A 114 -6.67 0.32 -5.73
N ARG A 115 -6.14 0.95 -4.70
CA ARG A 115 -5.99 2.40 -4.60
C ARG A 115 -4.63 2.74 -4.04
N GLY A 116 -3.82 3.41 -4.85
CA GLY A 116 -2.47 3.85 -4.51
C GLY A 116 -2.40 5.36 -4.29
N ARG A 117 -1.62 5.78 -3.30
CA ARG A 117 -1.33 7.20 -3.02
C ARG A 117 -0.20 7.72 -3.90
N PRO A 118 -0.04 9.04 -4.04
CA PRO A 118 1.06 9.62 -4.81
C PRO A 118 2.42 9.05 -4.43
N PRO A 119 3.34 8.91 -5.40
CA PRO A 119 4.71 8.48 -5.14
C PRO A 119 5.51 9.56 -4.39
N LEU A 120 6.61 9.14 -3.77
CA LEU A 120 7.58 10.04 -3.13
C LEU A 120 8.82 10.24 -4.00
N ASP A 121 9.47 11.39 -3.82
CA ASP A 121 10.79 11.65 -4.36
C ASP A 121 11.91 11.03 -3.52
N ASP A 122 13.11 10.98 -4.09
CA ASP A 122 14.27 10.33 -3.47
C ASP A 122 14.73 11.03 -2.18
N GLU A 123 14.53 12.34 -2.08
CA GLU A 123 14.86 13.12 -0.88
C GLU A 123 13.94 12.74 0.28
N THR A 124 12.62 12.73 0.04
CA THR A 124 11.61 12.37 1.03
C THR A 124 11.78 10.92 1.48
N ILE A 125 12.02 10.00 0.54
CA ILE A 125 12.31 8.60 0.86
C ILE A 125 13.56 8.48 1.75
N SER A 126 14.63 9.22 1.44
CA SER A 126 15.85 9.24 2.24
C SER A 126 15.60 9.79 3.65
N GLN A 127 14.85 10.89 3.78
CA GLN A 127 14.46 11.46 5.07
C GLN A 127 13.65 10.48 5.91
N ILE A 128 12.68 9.79 5.33
CA ILE A 128 11.89 8.76 6.03
C ILE A 128 12.79 7.62 6.50
N ASN A 129 13.63 7.07 5.62
CA ASN A 129 14.51 5.94 5.96
C ASN A 129 15.51 6.32 7.07
N SER A 130 15.97 7.57 7.10
CA SER A 130 16.87 8.07 8.15
C SER A 130 16.26 8.01 9.56
N LYS A 131 14.93 8.19 9.69
CA LYS A 131 14.21 8.03 10.96
C LYS A 131 14.32 6.61 11.51
N PHE A 132 14.52 5.63 10.62
CA PHE A 132 14.75 4.22 10.94
C PHE A 132 16.22 3.84 10.87
N LYS A 133 17.17 4.79 10.94
CA LYS A 133 18.62 4.51 10.85
C LYS A 133 19.01 3.77 9.56
N ASN A 134 18.28 4.04 8.47
CA ASN A 134 18.51 3.48 7.14
C ASN A 134 18.31 1.96 7.03
N ILE A 135 17.48 1.35 7.88
CA ILE A 135 17.25 -0.10 7.88
C ILE A 135 16.02 -0.54 7.09
N LEU A 136 15.20 0.37 6.56
CA LEU A 136 14.00 -0.06 5.81
C LEU A 136 14.40 -0.90 4.58
N PRO A 137 13.60 -1.93 4.21
CA PRO A 137 13.86 -2.76 3.04
C PRO A 137 14.03 -1.93 1.77
N ARG A 138 15.00 -2.29 0.94
CA ARG A 138 15.29 -1.62 -0.32
C ARG A 138 14.12 -1.74 -1.28
N ASP A 139 13.50 -2.91 -1.34
CA ASP A 139 12.36 -3.16 -2.21
C ASP A 139 11.11 -2.33 -1.81
N PHE A 140 10.86 -2.17 -0.51
CA PHE A 140 9.86 -1.24 0.02
C PHE A 140 10.17 0.21 -0.38
N LEU A 141 11.41 0.67 -0.21
CA LEU A 141 11.82 2.02 -0.63
C LEU A 141 11.66 2.24 -2.14
N LYS A 142 11.80 1.20 -2.96
CA LYS A 142 11.51 1.27 -4.41
C LYS A 142 10.01 1.35 -4.67
N PHE A 143 9.20 0.61 -3.94
CA PHE A 143 7.74 0.69 -4.01
C PHE A 143 7.22 2.10 -3.68
N LEU A 144 7.85 2.82 -2.74
CA LEU A 144 7.46 4.20 -2.42
C LEU A 144 7.60 5.20 -3.59
N LYS A 145 8.38 4.85 -4.62
CA LYS A 145 8.45 5.61 -5.88
C LYS A 145 7.26 5.38 -6.81
N ILE A 146 6.42 4.40 -6.49
CA ILE A 146 5.17 4.10 -7.16
C ILE A 146 4.02 4.62 -6.31
N HIS A 147 3.98 4.25 -5.02
CA HIS A 147 2.93 4.64 -4.09
C HIS A 147 3.41 4.85 -2.64
N SER A 148 3.06 6.00 -2.03
CA SER A 148 3.17 6.21 -0.56
C SER A 148 1.90 5.75 0.16
N GLY A 149 1.66 4.44 0.17
CA GLY A 149 0.45 3.83 0.70
C GLY A 149 -0.45 3.27 -0.40
N PHE A 150 -1.07 2.14 -0.13
CA PHE A 150 -1.75 1.32 -1.13
C PHE A 150 -2.73 0.36 -0.45
N ALA A 151 -3.95 0.25 -0.97
CA ALA A 151 -4.98 -0.58 -0.35
C ALA A 151 -5.84 -1.29 -1.40
N LYS A 152 -6.44 -2.40 -0.99
CA LYS A 152 -7.40 -3.20 -1.76
C LYS A 152 -8.81 -2.94 -1.23
N ASN A 153 -9.76 -2.63 -2.12
CA ASN A 153 -11.14 -2.30 -1.75
C ASN A 153 -11.21 -1.21 -0.65
N SER A 154 -11.98 -1.48 0.41
CA SER A 154 -12.19 -0.64 1.59
C SER A 154 -11.15 -0.85 2.70
N ASP A 155 -10.13 -1.67 2.48
CA ASP A 155 -9.05 -1.91 3.42
C ASP A 155 -8.30 -0.62 3.79
N THR A 156 -7.67 -0.61 4.98
CA THR A 156 -6.77 0.47 5.42
C THR A 156 -5.50 0.42 4.58
N GLY A 157 -4.89 -0.77 4.44
CA GLY A 157 -3.79 -1.03 3.52
C GLY A 157 -2.41 -0.63 4.05
N ILE A 158 -1.48 -0.44 3.12
CA ILE A 158 -0.13 0.07 3.39
C ILE A 158 -0.24 1.50 3.92
N ILE A 159 0.37 1.71 5.07
CA ILE A 159 0.44 2.99 5.77
C ILE A 159 1.22 3.99 4.92
N GLU A 160 0.70 5.22 4.80
CA GLU A 160 1.40 6.33 4.13
C GLU A 160 2.79 6.50 4.76
N ALA A 161 3.85 6.52 3.95
CA ALA A 161 5.21 6.31 4.45
C ALA A 161 5.67 7.38 5.45
N GLU A 162 5.16 8.61 5.28
CA GLU A 162 5.38 9.74 6.18
C GLU A 162 4.88 9.46 7.61
N ASN A 163 3.86 8.62 7.75
CA ASN A 163 3.21 8.29 9.02
C ASN A 163 3.75 7.01 9.68
N ILE A 164 4.47 6.16 8.94
CA ILE A 164 4.97 4.85 9.44
C ILE A 164 5.74 5.01 10.75
N PHE A 165 6.59 6.03 10.87
CA PHE A 165 7.40 6.25 12.07
C PHE A 165 6.55 6.59 13.30
N GLU A 166 5.60 7.51 13.14
CA GLU A 166 4.73 7.95 14.23
C GLU A 166 3.79 6.82 14.68
N ILE A 167 3.18 6.12 13.72
CA ILE A 167 2.30 4.97 13.99
C ILE A 167 3.08 3.84 14.67
N THR A 168 4.27 3.52 14.16
CA THR A 168 5.13 2.49 14.76
C THR A 168 5.45 2.82 16.22
N ASN A 169 5.84 4.07 16.51
CA ASN A 169 6.16 4.47 17.89
C ASN A 169 4.91 4.48 18.77
N HIS A 170 3.76 4.93 18.25
CA HIS A 170 2.51 4.90 18.98
C HIS A 170 2.11 3.47 19.36
N LEU A 171 2.16 2.53 18.42
CA LEU A 171 1.84 1.12 18.68
C LEU A 171 2.81 0.47 19.67
N ARG A 172 4.11 0.78 19.58
CA ARG A 172 5.11 0.31 20.56
C ARG A 172 4.83 0.81 21.96
N GLU A 173 4.50 2.09 22.12
CA GLU A 173 4.13 2.64 23.43
C GLU A 173 2.82 2.05 23.93
N LEU A 174 1.85 1.79 23.05
CA LEU A 174 0.60 1.13 23.41
C LEU A 174 0.85 -0.30 23.94
N ILE A 175 1.62 -1.11 23.23
CA ILE A 175 2.04 -2.47 23.63
C ILE A 175 2.71 -2.43 25.01
N LYS A 176 3.65 -1.51 25.19
CA LYS A 176 4.39 -1.32 26.45
C LYS A 176 3.47 -0.89 27.60
N SER A 177 2.58 0.09 27.37
CA SER A 177 1.65 0.60 28.39
C SER A 177 0.68 -0.47 28.90
N GLN A 178 0.36 -1.45 28.05
CA GLN A 178 -0.51 -2.58 28.39
C GLN A 178 0.25 -3.80 28.90
N ASN A 179 1.58 -3.71 29.07
CA ASN A 179 2.44 -4.83 29.46
C ASN A 179 2.24 -6.08 28.58
N LYS A 180 1.97 -5.87 27.29
CA LYS A 180 1.79 -6.97 26.33
C LYS A 180 3.15 -7.55 25.98
N THR A 181 3.24 -8.87 26.06
CA THR A 181 4.43 -9.63 25.65
C THR A 181 4.18 -10.23 24.27
N ILE A 182 5.00 -9.85 23.29
CA ILE A 182 4.86 -10.33 21.92
C ILE A 182 5.54 -11.69 21.76
N LYS A 183 4.85 -12.65 21.16
CA LYS A 183 5.36 -14.01 20.94
C LYS A 183 5.40 -14.39 19.46
N SER A 184 6.39 -15.20 19.09
CA SER A 184 6.51 -15.92 17.82
C SER A 184 6.74 -17.39 18.13
N GLY A 185 5.68 -18.19 18.16
CA GLY A 185 5.73 -19.55 18.70
C GLY A 185 6.28 -19.53 20.15
N PRO A 186 7.36 -20.27 20.47
CA PRO A 186 7.96 -20.26 21.80
C PRO A 186 8.88 -19.06 22.07
N SER A 187 9.20 -18.24 21.06
CA SER A 187 10.14 -17.11 21.19
C SER A 187 9.41 -15.83 21.61
N PHE A 188 10.11 -14.97 22.35
CA PHE A 188 9.67 -13.60 22.65
C PHE A 188 10.28 -12.62 21.65
N ILE A 189 9.53 -11.57 21.31
CA ILE A 189 9.93 -10.53 20.36
C ILE A 189 9.97 -9.19 21.09
N ASP A 190 11.05 -8.42 20.90
CA ASP A 190 11.12 -7.03 21.37
C ASP A 190 10.22 -6.16 20.47
N PRO A 191 9.22 -5.43 21.00
CA PRO A 191 8.41 -4.51 20.21
C PRO A 191 9.23 -3.49 19.41
N LYS A 192 10.45 -3.16 19.84
CA LYS A 192 11.38 -2.26 19.12
C LYS A 192 11.85 -2.82 17.78
N ASP A 193 11.75 -4.12 17.56
CA ASP A 193 12.13 -4.76 16.31
C ASP A 193 11.01 -4.70 15.26
N LEU A 194 9.78 -4.32 15.65
CA LEU A 194 8.63 -4.27 14.74
C LEU A 194 8.45 -2.89 14.13
N ILE A 195 8.48 -2.80 12.80
CA ILE A 195 8.17 -1.59 12.03
C ILE A 195 6.89 -1.84 11.24
N PHE A 196 5.81 -1.15 11.60
CA PHE A 196 4.47 -1.39 11.07
C PHE A 196 4.30 -0.68 9.74
N PHE A 197 4.03 -1.40 8.66
CA PHE A 197 3.87 -0.80 7.32
C PHE A 197 2.49 -1.05 6.69
N TYR A 198 1.68 -1.96 7.22
CA TYR A 198 0.33 -2.24 6.73
C TYR A 198 -0.62 -2.54 7.89
N GLN A 199 -1.89 -2.19 7.72
CA GLN A 199 -2.99 -2.46 8.64
C GLN A 199 -4.20 -3.05 7.89
N SER A 200 -4.86 -4.05 8.48
CA SER A 200 -6.05 -4.70 7.95
C SER A 200 -7.35 -4.05 8.47
N TYR A 201 -8.24 -3.59 7.59
CA TYR A 201 -9.66 -3.22 7.83
C TYR A 201 -9.97 -2.46 9.14
N ASP A 202 -9.16 -1.46 9.51
CA ASP A 202 -9.23 -0.73 10.79
C ASP A 202 -9.20 -1.63 12.05
N GLN A 203 -8.90 -2.93 11.89
CA GLN A 203 -8.58 -3.87 12.94
C GLN A 203 -7.17 -3.63 13.43
N MET A 204 -6.86 -4.15 14.62
CA MET A 204 -5.52 -4.07 15.18
C MET A 204 -4.64 -5.25 14.69
N ASP A 205 -4.75 -5.58 13.41
CA ASP A 205 -3.95 -6.59 12.73
C ASP A 205 -3.09 -5.92 11.67
N PHE A 206 -1.80 -6.24 11.69
CA PHE A 206 -0.79 -5.50 10.96
C PHE A 206 0.19 -6.43 10.25
N GLN A 207 0.90 -5.87 9.29
CA GLN A 207 2.13 -6.46 8.77
C GLN A 207 3.31 -5.56 9.13
N CYS A 208 4.37 -6.20 9.61
CA CYS A 208 5.50 -5.53 10.23
C CYS A 208 6.81 -6.03 9.63
N PHE A 209 7.72 -5.13 9.29
CA PHE A 209 9.11 -5.52 9.09
C PHE A 209 9.72 -5.90 10.44
N LEU A 210 10.49 -7.00 10.48
CA LEU A 210 11.11 -7.53 11.69
C LEU A 210 12.61 -7.28 11.66
N ALA A 211 13.09 -6.27 12.39
CA ALA A 211 14.48 -5.81 12.36
C ALA A 211 15.51 -6.84 12.84
N SER A 212 15.06 -7.92 13.48
CA SER A 212 15.88 -9.05 13.92
C SER A 212 15.93 -10.22 12.93
N TRP A 213 15.30 -10.10 11.75
CA TRP A 213 15.17 -11.21 10.79
C TRP A 213 15.50 -10.79 9.35
N TYR A 214 16.57 -11.38 8.79
CA TYR A 214 17.08 -11.11 7.44
C TYR A 214 17.24 -12.40 6.63
N PRO A 215 16.15 -13.00 6.12
CA PRO A 215 16.18 -14.31 5.49
C PRO A 215 17.03 -14.35 4.21
N ILE A 216 17.08 -13.26 3.43
CA ILE A 216 17.87 -13.18 2.19
C ILE A 216 18.74 -11.92 2.10
N SER A 217 19.30 -11.48 3.24
CA SER A 217 20.06 -10.21 3.37
C SER A 217 19.21 -8.93 3.22
N GLU A 218 17.89 -9.09 3.24
CA GLU A 218 16.89 -8.02 3.32
C GLU A 218 15.97 -8.32 4.51
N MET A 219 15.39 -7.28 5.13
CA MET A 219 14.55 -7.45 6.31
C MET A 219 13.22 -8.09 5.92
N GLY A 220 12.89 -9.23 6.52
CA GLY A 220 11.64 -9.92 6.30
C GLY A 220 10.46 -9.25 7.01
N ASN A 221 9.24 -9.68 6.69
CA ASN A 221 8.03 -9.19 7.34
C ASN A 221 7.15 -10.31 7.91
N VAL A 222 6.41 -9.97 8.96
CA VAL A 222 5.57 -10.87 9.75
C VAL A 222 4.21 -10.24 10.00
N SER A 223 3.17 -11.07 9.98
CA SER A 223 1.85 -10.67 10.45
C SER A 223 1.88 -10.50 11.96
N PHE A 224 1.27 -9.44 12.47
CA PHE A 224 1.14 -9.14 13.90
C PHE A 224 -0.33 -8.99 14.28
N SER A 225 -0.79 -9.81 15.22
CA SER A 225 -2.09 -9.66 15.87
C SER A 225 -1.90 -8.91 17.18
N TYR A 226 -2.46 -7.71 17.28
CA TYR A 226 -2.42 -6.94 18.51
C TYR A 226 -3.26 -7.60 19.61
N VAL A 227 -4.40 -8.20 19.24
CA VAL A 227 -5.33 -8.84 20.17
C VAL A 227 -4.62 -10.00 20.87
N ASP A 228 -4.04 -10.90 20.09
CA ASP A 228 -3.36 -12.10 20.60
C ASP A 228 -1.95 -11.80 21.11
N SER A 229 -1.40 -10.63 20.75
CA SER A 229 -0.01 -10.24 21.04
C SER A 229 0.98 -11.26 20.47
N THR A 230 0.73 -11.68 19.24
CA THR A 230 1.56 -12.66 18.51
C THR A 230 2.00 -12.11 17.17
N ILE A 231 3.13 -12.63 16.69
CA ILE A 231 3.49 -12.54 15.28
C ILE A 231 3.46 -13.93 14.63
N SER A 232 3.33 -13.97 13.30
CA SER A 232 3.48 -15.19 12.52
C SER A 232 4.84 -15.85 12.78
N ASN A 233 4.86 -17.18 12.81
CA ASN A 233 6.07 -17.94 13.12
C ASN A 233 7.01 -18.00 11.92
N TYR A 234 7.84 -16.97 11.78
CA TYR A 234 8.81 -16.83 10.68
C TYR A 234 9.95 -17.86 10.69
N LYS A 235 10.06 -18.69 11.74
CA LYS A 235 11.03 -19.79 11.83
C LYS A 235 10.45 -21.13 11.40
N ASP A 236 9.15 -21.22 11.22
CA ASP A 236 8.50 -22.45 10.79
C ASP A 236 8.51 -22.53 9.26
N SER A 237 9.17 -23.56 8.73
CA SER A 237 9.26 -23.84 7.30
C SER A 237 8.14 -24.76 6.80
N LEU A 238 7.24 -25.23 7.67
CA LEU A 238 6.29 -26.30 7.39
C LEU A 238 4.83 -25.83 7.26
N GLY A 239 4.53 -24.53 7.38
CA GLY A 239 3.17 -24.00 7.35
C GLY A 239 2.96 -22.82 6.40
N GLU A 240 1.70 -22.51 6.12
CA GLU A 240 1.22 -21.23 5.55
C GLU A 240 1.51 -20.10 6.55
N SER A 241 2.78 -19.73 6.70
CA SER A 241 3.16 -18.62 7.56
C SER A 241 2.87 -17.33 6.81
N LEU A 242 2.10 -16.41 7.42
CA LEU A 242 1.96 -15.01 6.94
C LEU A 242 3.24 -14.19 7.21
N SER A 243 4.40 -14.81 6.99
CA SER A 243 5.74 -14.23 7.08
C SER A 243 6.41 -14.35 5.73
N PHE A 244 6.98 -13.26 5.25
CA PHE A 244 7.53 -13.17 3.90
C PHE A 244 8.99 -12.75 3.93
N PRO A 245 9.86 -13.36 3.11
CA PRO A 245 11.28 -13.01 3.07
C PRO A 245 11.56 -11.56 2.67
N THR A 246 10.70 -10.98 1.84
CA THR A 246 10.81 -9.60 1.34
C THR A 246 9.46 -8.89 1.36
N PHE A 247 9.47 -7.56 1.24
CA PHE A 247 8.23 -6.80 1.05
C PHE A 247 7.55 -7.19 -0.27
N LEU A 248 8.32 -7.45 -1.32
CA LEU A 248 7.77 -7.86 -2.61
C LEU A 248 7.04 -9.20 -2.56
N ASP A 249 7.57 -10.19 -1.84
CA ASP A 249 6.88 -11.47 -1.67
C ASP A 249 5.51 -11.27 -1.00
N TRP A 250 5.45 -10.42 0.03
CA TRP A 250 4.19 -10.03 0.67
C TRP A 250 3.27 -9.26 -0.29
N LEU A 251 3.81 -8.32 -1.07
CA LEU A 251 3.03 -7.54 -2.02
C LEU A 251 2.40 -8.45 -3.08
N MET A 252 3.14 -9.45 -3.55
CA MET A 252 2.61 -10.42 -4.52
C MET A 252 1.44 -11.20 -3.93
N PHE A 253 1.59 -11.73 -2.71
CA PHE A 253 0.48 -12.35 -1.97
C PHE A 253 -0.72 -11.41 -1.80
N TYR A 254 -0.48 -10.12 -1.50
CA TYR A 254 -1.55 -9.13 -1.32
C TYR A 254 -2.32 -8.83 -2.62
N LEU A 255 -1.63 -8.83 -3.76
CA LEU A 255 -2.19 -8.56 -5.08
C LEU A 255 -3.00 -9.73 -5.64
N GLU A 256 -2.84 -10.94 -5.10
CA GLU A 256 -3.63 -12.10 -5.52
C GLU A 256 -5.13 -11.82 -5.37
N ILE A 257 -5.86 -12.06 -6.45
CA ILE A 257 -7.32 -11.99 -6.47
C ILE A 257 -7.78 -13.42 -6.24
N MET A 258 -8.47 -13.66 -5.12
CA MET A 258 -9.12 -14.94 -4.91
C MET A 258 -10.23 -15.06 -5.94
N ASP A 259 -10.06 -15.97 -6.89
CA ASP A 259 -11.14 -16.36 -7.79
C ASP A 259 -12.15 -17.13 -6.96
N PHE A 260 -13.27 -16.50 -6.62
CA PHE A 260 -14.42 -17.21 -6.09
C PHE A 260 -15.11 -17.89 -7.28
N GLU A 261 -14.85 -19.20 -7.46
CA GLU A 261 -15.63 -20.08 -8.34
C GLU A 261 -17.09 -20.22 -7.88
#